data_AF-A0A497EZV6-F1
#
_entry.id   AF-A0A497EZV6-F1
#
_cell.length_a   1.000
_cell.length_b   1.000
_cell.length_c   1.000
_cell.angle_alpha   90.00
_cell.angle_beta   90.00
_cell.angle_gamma   90.00
#
_symmetry.space_group_name_H-M   'P 1'
#
loop_
_entity.id
_entity.type
_entity.pdbx_description
1 polymer ?
#
loop_
_entity_poly.entity_id
_entity_poly.type
_entity_poly.pdbx_seq_one_letter_code
_entity_poly.pdbx_strand_id
1 'polypeptide(L)'
;MVSETRWYRNEQDTVNGLTTYLLALSKITNGTYATVRTTSPFLPEGTSIGIRVWVRHSDGTETEVTDGSPVAVSTLPMGSSITTTSSTWDCPQTSLAETDSIVVRVYGNVPTWKLIEEFTTEVLNAVSLDSATWTVYYTWSTPWSYNWLTGRYTWGINFYWDGDYESRIENFSWSAAVVAPLRIIIGDSIASIIK
;
A
#
# COMPACT_ATOMS: atom_id res chain seq x y z
N MET A 1 16.85 5.67 -8.86
CA MET A 1 15.68 6.15 -8.11
C MET A 1 14.55 6.44 -9.07
N VAL A 2 13.47 5.69 -8.90
CA VAL A 2 12.14 5.93 -9.47
C VAL A 2 11.27 6.43 -8.32
N SER A 3 10.44 7.44 -8.56
CA SER A 3 9.39 7.88 -7.65
C SER A 3 8.09 7.96 -8.44
N GLU A 4 7.04 7.32 -7.93
CA GLU A 4 5.79 7.14 -8.65
C GLU A 4 4.57 7.17 -7.73
N THR A 5 3.39 7.23 -8.36
CA THR A 5 2.11 7.09 -7.67
C THR A 5 1.56 5.68 -7.91
N ARG A 6 1.19 5.02 -6.82
CA ARG A 6 0.64 3.68 -6.83
C ARG A 6 -0.82 3.69 -6.40
N TRP A 7 -1.71 3.17 -7.23
CA TRP A 7 -3.15 3.11 -7.04
C TRP A 7 -3.57 1.73 -6.53
N TYR A 8 -4.46 1.72 -5.55
CA TYR A 8 -5.14 0.49 -5.13
C TYR A 8 -6.13 0.07 -6.22
N ARG A 9 -6.00 -1.16 -6.73
CA ARG A 9 -6.78 -1.70 -7.86
C ARG A 9 -7.79 -2.74 -7.41
N ASN A 10 -8.91 -2.86 -8.11
CA ASN A 10 -9.86 -3.95 -7.88
C ASN A 10 -9.57 -5.22 -8.71
N GLU A 11 -8.47 -5.23 -9.45
CA GLU A 11 -7.92 -6.43 -10.09
C GLU A 11 -7.02 -7.17 -9.11
N GLN A 12 -7.06 -8.50 -9.16
CA GLN A 12 -6.19 -9.36 -8.38
C GLN A 12 -5.17 -10.05 -9.28
N ASP A 13 -3.99 -10.31 -8.73
CA ASP A 13 -2.96 -11.13 -9.35
C ASP A 13 -2.23 -11.95 -8.29
N THR A 14 -1.47 -12.94 -8.72
CA THR A 14 -0.62 -13.76 -7.87
C THR A 14 0.84 -13.41 -8.07
N VAL A 15 1.42 -12.71 -7.09
CA VAL A 15 2.84 -12.33 -7.08
C VAL A 15 3.52 -13.04 -5.93
N ASN A 16 4.62 -13.76 -6.19
CA ASN A 16 5.38 -14.49 -5.18
C ASN A 16 4.50 -15.39 -4.27
N GLY A 17 3.53 -16.06 -4.91
CA GLY A 17 2.60 -16.98 -4.26
C GLY A 17 1.49 -16.33 -3.42
N LEU A 18 1.38 -15.00 -3.40
CA LEU A 18 0.29 -14.27 -2.74
C LEU A 18 -0.72 -13.77 -3.78
N THR A 19 -1.95 -14.29 -3.73
CA THR A 19 -3.07 -13.78 -4.53
C THR A 19 -3.77 -12.66 -3.77
N THR A 20 -3.70 -11.44 -4.29
CA THR A 20 -4.27 -10.25 -3.65
C THR A 20 -4.55 -9.16 -4.68
N TYR A 21 -5.13 -8.03 -4.26
CA TYR A 21 -5.37 -6.89 -5.14
C TYR A 21 -4.07 -6.21 -5.58
N LEU A 22 -4.10 -5.49 -6.69
CA LEU A 22 -2.90 -4.84 -7.22
C LEU A 22 -2.68 -3.44 -6.64
N LEU A 23 -1.40 -3.10 -6.47
CA LEU A 23 -0.90 -1.76 -6.20
C LEU A 23 -0.16 -1.25 -7.47
N ALA A 24 -0.93 -0.69 -8.40
CA ALA A 24 -0.50 -0.47 -9.79
C ALA A 24 -0.25 1.02 -10.13
N LEU A 25 0.27 1.30 -11.33
CA LEU A 25 0.64 2.67 -11.76
C LEU A 25 -0.54 3.54 -12.21
N SER A 26 -1.74 2.98 -12.35
CA SER A 26 -2.93 3.70 -12.82
C SER A 26 -4.20 3.10 -12.22
N LYS A 27 -5.28 3.87 -12.12
CA LYS A 27 -6.62 3.37 -11.78
C LYS A 27 -7.40 2.90 -13.02
N ILE A 28 -8.47 2.14 -12.82
CA ILE A 28 -9.51 1.80 -13.81
C ILE A 28 -10.84 2.45 -13.41
N THR A 29 -11.88 2.23 -14.22
CA THR A 29 -13.18 2.89 -14.08
C THR A 29 -14.14 2.17 -13.13
N ASN A 30 -13.87 0.91 -12.80
CA ASN A 30 -14.71 0.16 -11.88
C ASN A 30 -14.15 0.29 -10.47
N GLY A 31 -14.90 0.91 -9.56
CA GLY A 31 -14.53 1.02 -8.15
C GLY A 31 -15.08 -0.14 -7.32
N THR A 32 -14.49 -0.39 -6.15
CA THR A 32 -15.03 -1.34 -5.16
C THR A 32 -14.77 -0.86 -3.74
N TYR A 33 -15.21 -1.63 -2.75
CA TYR A 33 -14.92 -1.37 -1.34
C TYR A 33 -14.89 -2.66 -0.52
N ALA A 34 -14.21 -2.59 0.61
CA ALA A 34 -14.19 -3.61 1.66
C ALA A 34 -14.61 -2.98 2.99
N THR A 35 -15.09 -3.81 3.90
CA THR A 35 -15.67 -3.35 5.17
C THR A 35 -15.16 -4.15 6.35
N VAL A 36 -14.90 -3.45 7.45
CA VAL A 36 -14.70 -4.04 8.77
C VAL A 36 -15.72 -3.44 9.73
N ARG A 37 -16.37 -4.30 10.52
CA ARG A 37 -17.45 -3.89 11.43
C ARG A 37 -17.27 -4.47 12.82
N THR A 38 -17.95 -3.85 13.76
CA THR A 38 -18.11 -4.34 15.12
C THR A 38 -19.48 -3.96 15.67
N THR A 39 -19.90 -4.66 16.72
CA THR A 39 -21.14 -4.38 17.44
C THR A 39 -20.84 -4.12 18.90
N SER A 40 -21.36 -3.02 19.43
CA SER A 40 -21.05 -2.53 20.79
C SER A 40 -22.27 -1.83 21.40
N PRO A 41 -22.46 -1.85 22.73
CA PRO A 41 -23.45 -1.00 23.38
C PRO A 41 -23.10 0.51 23.29
N PHE A 42 -21.87 0.84 22.89
CA PHE A 42 -21.38 2.20 22.73
C PHE A 42 -20.98 2.49 21.27
N LEU A 43 -21.32 3.68 20.80
CA LEU A 43 -20.82 4.24 19.55
C LEU A 43 -19.62 5.13 19.87
N PRO A 44 -18.42 4.89 19.32
CA PRO A 44 -17.28 5.77 19.55
C PRO A 44 -17.45 7.09 18.80
N GLU A 45 -16.70 8.11 19.19
CA GLU A 45 -16.69 9.41 18.52
C GLU A 45 -16.11 9.35 17.10
N GLY A 46 -15.18 8.42 16.86
CA GLY A 46 -14.53 8.24 15.57
C GLY A 46 -13.82 6.89 15.46
N THR A 47 -13.26 6.65 14.28
CA THR A 47 -12.46 5.45 13.97
C THR A 47 -11.32 5.85 13.04
N SER A 48 -10.32 4.98 12.93
CA SER A 48 -9.08 5.27 12.22
C SER A 48 -8.76 4.20 11.18
N ILE A 49 -8.14 4.63 10.08
CA ILE A 49 -7.61 3.77 9.02
C ILE A 49 -6.10 4.02 8.90
N GLY A 50 -5.32 3.00 8.57
CA GLY A 50 -3.87 3.12 8.35
C GLY A 50 -3.35 1.95 7.54
N ILE A 51 -2.06 1.96 7.19
CA ILE A 51 -1.41 0.87 6.46
C ILE A 51 -0.29 0.22 7.27
N ARG A 52 0.04 -1.00 6.90
CA ARG A 52 1.33 -1.63 7.20
C ARG A 52 1.95 -2.12 5.90
N VAL A 53 3.27 -2.27 5.88
CA VAL A 53 4.04 -2.55 4.66
C VAL A 53 4.97 -3.72 4.88
N TRP A 54 5.06 -4.61 3.90
CA TRP A 54 5.93 -5.78 3.90
C TRP A 54 6.70 -5.90 2.58
N VAL A 55 7.90 -6.44 2.66
CA VAL A 55 8.59 -7.05 1.53
C VAL A 55 8.10 -8.49 1.42
N ARG A 56 7.63 -8.88 0.24
CA ARG A 56 7.23 -10.25 -0.09
C ARG A 56 8.29 -10.89 -0.97
N HIS A 57 8.98 -11.87 -0.40
CA HIS A 57 10.07 -12.57 -1.05
C HIS A 57 9.57 -13.62 -2.04
N SER A 58 10.38 -13.96 -3.04
CA SER A 58 10.06 -14.96 -4.07
C SER A 58 9.83 -16.37 -3.53
N ASP A 59 10.37 -16.67 -2.34
CA ASP A 59 10.13 -17.94 -1.63
C ASP A 59 8.79 -17.97 -0.89
N GLY A 60 8.04 -16.88 -0.91
CA GLY A 60 6.76 -16.73 -0.26
C GLY A 60 6.83 -16.38 1.23
N THR A 61 7.98 -15.94 1.73
CA THR A 61 8.09 -15.33 3.05
C THR A 61 7.83 -13.82 3.01
N GLU A 62 7.53 -13.22 4.16
CA GLU A 62 7.33 -11.78 4.29
C GLU A 62 8.18 -11.21 5.42
N THR A 63 8.80 -10.06 5.15
CA THR A 63 9.48 -9.24 6.13
C THR A 63 8.73 -7.93 6.28
N GLU A 64 8.27 -7.62 7.48
CA GLU A 64 7.57 -6.36 7.73
C GLU A 64 8.55 -5.19 7.71
N VAL A 65 8.17 -4.12 6.99
CA VAL A 65 8.90 -2.84 6.92
C VAL A 65 8.43 -1.88 8.00
N THR A 66 7.17 -1.99 8.40
CA THR A 66 6.59 -1.24 9.53
C THR A 66 6.89 -1.93 10.87
N ASP A 67 6.98 -1.19 11.96
CA ASP A 67 7.30 -1.73 13.30
C ASP A 67 6.11 -2.41 14.01
N GLY A 68 5.32 -3.20 13.28
CA GLY A 68 4.21 -3.99 13.83
C GLY A 68 2.90 -3.23 14.10
N SER A 69 2.85 -1.93 13.83
CA SER A 69 1.66 -1.08 14.03
C SER A 69 1.29 -0.31 12.75
N PRO A 70 0.00 -0.05 12.49
CA PRO A 70 -0.39 0.78 11.35
C PRO A 70 0.18 2.20 11.40
N VAL A 71 0.68 2.65 10.26
CA VAL A 71 1.26 3.98 9.98
C VAL A 71 0.38 4.74 8.98
N ALA A 72 0.74 6.01 8.68
CA ALA A 72 -0.05 6.92 7.85
C ALA A 72 -1.53 6.94 8.29
N VAL A 73 -1.75 7.08 9.60
CA VAL A 73 -3.09 6.93 10.18
C VAL A 73 -3.93 8.17 9.88
N SER A 74 -5.13 7.96 9.38
CA SER A 74 -6.18 8.96 9.23
C SER A 74 -7.38 8.62 10.11
N THR A 75 -8.09 9.63 10.62
CA THR A 75 -9.23 9.46 11.53
C THR A 75 -10.44 10.25 11.04
N LEU A 76 -11.61 9.63 11.10
CA LEU A 76 -12.89 10.27 10.80
C LEU A 76 -13.85 10.18 11.98
N PRO A 77 -14.67 11.22 12.22
CA PRO A 77 -15.81 11.13 13.12
C PRO A 77 -16.78 10.04 12.67
N MET A 78 -17.43 9.37 13.61
CA MET A 78 -18.43 8.35 13.31
C MET A 78 -19.62 8.96 12.57
N GLY A 79 -20.16 8.23 11.57
CA GLY A 79 -21.21 8.74 10.69
C GLY A 79 -20.72 9.60 9.51
N SER A 80 -19.41 9.74 9.30
CA SER A 80 -18.87 10.41 8.12
C SER A 80 -19.29 9.70 6.82
N SER A 81 -19.72 10.50 5.84
CA SER A 81 -19.97 10.05 4.46
C SER A 81 -18.66 9.72 3.74
N ILE A 82 -18.74 9.12 2.54
CA ILE A 82 -17.57 8.82 1.73
C ILE A 82 -16.77 10.10 1.50
N THR A 83 -15.50 10.08 1.91
CA THR A 83 -14.58 11.21 1.78
C THR A 83 -13.16 10.70 1.57
N THR A 84 -12.31 11.55 0.99
CA THR A 84 -10.89 11.25 0.79
C THR A 84 -10.06 12.03 1.82
N THR A 85 -9.21 11.33 2.55
CA THR A 85 -8.26 11.90 3.51
C THR A 85 -6.86 11.38 3.21
N SER A 86 -5.83 12.09 3.64
CA SER A 86 -4.45 11.61 3.53
C SER A 86 -3.68 11.71 4.84
N SER A 87 -2.61 10.94 4.94
CA SER A 87 -1.64 10.97 6.02
C SER A 87 -0.28 10.49 5.48
N THR A 88 0.79 10.80 6.19
CA THR A 88 2.16 10.51 5.71
C THR A 88 2.84 9.43 6.54
N TRP A 89 3.79 8.74 5.92
CA TRP A 89 4.71 7.83 6.59
C TRP A 89 6.10 7.97 5.99
N ASP A 90 7.10 8.09 6.85
CA ASP A 90 8.50 8.07 6.44
C ASP A 90 8.94 6.62 6.23
N CYS A 91 8.88 6.16 4.98
CA CYS A 91 9.37 4.86 4.60
C CYS A 91 10.88 4.79 4.86
N PRO A 92 11.37 3.83 5.66
CA PRO A 92 12.80 3.62 5.81
C PRO A 92 13.38 3.00 4.55
N GLN A 93 14.67 3.19 4.33
CA GLN A 93 15.37 2.46 3.29
C GLN A 93 15.40 0.96 3.64
N THR A 94 14.95 0.11 2.71
CA THR A 94 14.89 -1.34 2.88
C THR A 94 15.54 -2.02 1.69
N SER A 95 16.46 -2.96 1.93
CA SER A 95 17.08 -3.76 0.88
C SER A 95 16.08 -4.75 0.29
N LEU A 96 16.11 -4.92 -1.02
CA LEU A 96 15.26 -5.84 -1.77
C LEU A 96 16.12 -6.81 -2.59
N ALA A 97 15.62 -8.02 -2.81
CA ALA A 97 16.04 -8.82 -3.95
C ALA A 97 15.23 -8.37 -5.19
N GLU A 98 15.82 -8.50 -6.38
CA GLU A 98 15.15 -8.09 -7.63
C GLU A 98 13.82 -8.83 -7.87
N THR A 99 13.65 -9.99 -7.25
CA THR A 99 12.44 -10.81 -7.32
C THR A 99 11.38 -10.48 -6.28
N ASP A 100 11.63 -9.52 -5.39
CA ASP A 100 10.70 -9.15 -4.33
C ASP A 100 9.56 -8.26 -4.87
N SER A 101 8.41 -8.30 -4.18
CA SER A 101 7.30 -7.35 -4.34
C SER A 101 7.01 -6.63 -3.03
N ILE A 102 6.31 -5.51 -3.10
CA ILE A 102 5.88 -4.75 -1.92
C ILE A 102 4.40 -5.01 -1.66
N VAL A 103 4.10 -5.48 -0.46
CA VAL A 103 2.74 -5.71 0.02
C VAL A 103 2.35 -4.59 0.96
N VAL A 104 1.21 -3.95 0.68
CA VAL A 104 0.60 -2.95 1.54
C VAL A 104 -0.74 -3.49 2.00
N ARG A 105 -0.94 -3.53 3.32
CA ARG A 105 -2.22 -3.95 3.91
C ARG A 105 -2.87 -2.77 4.60
N VAL A 106 -4.16 -2.57 4.32
CA VAL A 106 -4.97 -1.50 4.89
C VAL A 106 -5.71 -2.03 6.13
N TYR A 107 -5.61 -1.32 7.24
CA TYR A 107 -6.23 -1.69 8.51
C TYR A 107 -7.22 -0.64 8.98
N GLY A 108 -8.30 -1.07 9.63
CA GLY A 108 -9.28 -0.22 10.30
C GLY A 108 -9.34 -0.51 11.79
N ASN A 109 -9.43 0.53 12.61
CA ASN A 109 -9.49 0.41 14.07
C ASN A 109 -10.95 0.35 14.58
N VAL A 110 -11.46 -0.87 14.78
CA VAL A 110 -12.87 -1.16 15.09
C VAL A 110 -13.04 -2.34 16.07
N PRO A 111 -12.85 -2.19 17.40
CA PRO A 111 -12.14 -1.18 18.22
C PRO A 111 -10.65 -1.52 18.44
N THR A 112 -10.17 -2.52 17.72
CA THR A 112 -8.76 -2.86 17.54
C THR A 112 -8.47 -2.85 16.05
N TRP A 113 -7.19 -2.79 15.67
CA TRP A 113 -6.80 -2.88 14.27
C TRP A 113 -7.20 -4.22 13.65
N LYS A 114 -7.98 -4.16 12.58
CA LYS A 114 -8.39 -5.30 11.76
C LYS A 114 -7.98 -5.06 10.33
N LEU A 115 -7.48 -6.10 9.68
CA LEU A 115 -7.21 -6.08 8.25
C LEU A 115 -8.52 -5.79 7.51
N ILE A 116 -8.48 -4.80 6.62
CA ILE A 116 -9.57 -4.50 5.69
C ILE A 116 -9.28 -5.20 4.37
N GLU A 117 -8.10 -4.94 3.81
CA GLU A 117 -7.71 -5.46 2.49
C GLU A 117 -6.18 -5.45 2.31
N GLU A 118 -5.70 -6.30 1.40
CA GLU A 118 -4.30 -6.45 1.05
C GLU A 118 -4.05 -6.06 -0.42
N PHE A 119 -2.87 -5.51 -0.71
CA PHE A 119 -2.46 -5.11 -2.05
C PHE A 119 -0.99 -5.43 -2.28
N THR A 120 -0.62 -5.88 -3.48
CA THR A 120 0.78 -6.13 -3.87
C THR A 120 1.14 -5.37 -5.14
N THR A 121 2.38 -4.88 -5.20
CA THR A 121 2.99 -4.50 -6.48
C THR A 121 3.28 -5.76 -7.31
N GLU A 122 3.56 -5.56 -8.59
CA GLU A 122 4.37 -6.49 -9.38
C GLU A 122 5.77 -6.68 -8.76
N VAL A 123 6.53 -7.64 -9.28
CA VAL A 123 7.97 -7.72 -9.02
C VAL A 123 8.64 -6.49 -9.62
N LEU A 124 9.25 -5.66 -8.76
CA LEU A 124 9.75 -4.35 -9.17
C LEU A 124 11.09 -4.42 -9.91
N ASN A 125 11.82 -5.54 -9.84
CA ASN A 125 13.24 -5.62 -10.24
C ASN A 125 14.09 -4.55 -9.53
N ALA A 126 13.76 -4.31 -8.26
CA ALA A 126 14.39 -3.32 -7.40
C ALA A 126 15.41 -3.97 -6.48
N VAL A 127 16.44 -3.21 -6.10
CA VAL A 127 17.41 -3.60 -5.05
C VAL A 127 17.20 -2.84 -3.75
N SER A 128 16.37 -1.79 -3.78
CA SER A 128 15.96 -1.05 -2.59
C SER A 128 14.57 -0.44 -2.72
N LEU A 129 13.83 -0.47 -1.61
CA LEU A 129 12.80 0.51 -1.30
C LEU A 129 13.52 1.71 -0.70
N ASP A 130 13.44 2.87 -1.35
CA ASP A 130 14.25 4.02 -0.98
C ASP A 130 13.62 4.77 0.20
N SER A 131 14.47 5.41 1.03
CA SER A 131 13.95 6.27 2.08
C SER A 131 13.19 7.44 1.48
N ALA A 132 11.90 7.53 1.78
CA ALA A 132 11.03 8.59 1.25
C ALA A 132 9.79 8.77 2.13
N THR A 133 9.29 10.00 2.23
CA THR A 133 8.00 10.27 2.86
C THR A 133 6.89 9.95 1.86
N TRP A 134 6.12 8.90 2.12
CA TRP A 134 4.96 8.55 1.32
C TRP A 134 3.74 9.32 1.80
N THR A 135 2.91 9.78 0.86
CA THR A 135 1.58 10.32 1.19
C THR A 135 0.53 9.29 0.80
N VAL A 136 -0.18 8.76 1.78
CA VAL A 136 -1.20 7.73 1.57
C VAL A 136 -2.56 8.38 1.61
N TYR A 137 -3.35 8.17 0.55
CA TYR A 137 -4.71 8.65 0.42
C TYR A 137 -5.68 7.49 0.61
N TYR A 138 -6.71 7.73 1.42
CA TYR A 138 -7.80 6.81 1.67
C TYR A 138 -9.11 7.48 1.28
N THR A 139 -9.90 6.83 0.44
CA THR A 139 -11.30 7.15 0.25
C THR A 139 -12.13 6.19 1.09
N TRP A 140 -12.83 6.69 2.10
CA TRP A 140 -13.48 5.85 3.12
C TRP A 140 -14.66 6.54 3.80
N SER A 141 -15.49 5.74 4.49
CA SER A 141 -16.62 6.21 5.29
C SER A 141 -16.75 5.42 6.58
N THR A 142 -17.50 5.95 7.55
CA THR A 142 -17.67 5.36 8.88
C THR A 142 -19.15 5.12 9.18
N PRO A 143 -19.80 4.15 8.52
CA PRO A 143 -21.23 3.92 8.67
C PRO A 143 -21.56 3.36 10.06
N TRP A 144 -22.75 3.69 10.56
CA TRP A 144 -23.29 3.07 11.77
C TRP A 144 -24.81 2.89 11.68
N SER A 145 -25.33 2.00 12.52
CA SER A 145 -26.75 1.79 12.75
C SER A 145 -26.99 1.38 14.20
N TYR A 146 -28.21 1.59 14.70
CA TYR A 146 -28.63 1.20 16.04
C TYR A 146 -29.77 0.19 15.99
N ASN A 147 -29.62 -0.91 16.72
CA ASN A 147 -30.66 -1.93 16.87
C ASN A 147 -31.36 -1.74 18.22
N TRP A 148 -32.61 -1.26 18.17
CA TRP A 148 -33.43 -0.96 19.35
C TRP A 148 -33.88 -2.21 20.13
N LEU A 149 -33.93 -3.39 19.50
CA LEU A 149 -34.28 -4.64 20.18
C LEU A 149 -33.14 -5.14 21.08
N THR A 150 -31.89 -4.92 20.65
CA THR A 150 -30.70 -5.40 21.37
C THR A 150 -29.98 -4.31 22.15
N GLY A 151 -30.35 -3.04 21.93
CA GLY A 151 -29.70 -1.88 22.55
C GLY A 151 -28.25 -1.69 22.09
N ARG A 152 -27.93 -2.07 20.83
CA ARG A 152 -26.55 -2.11 20.34
C ARG A 152 -26.36 -1.34 19.04
N TYR A 153 -25.20 -0.70 18.92
CA TYR A 153 -24.72 -0.08 17.70
C TYR A 153 -23.92 -1.09 16.87
N THR A 154 -24.12 -1.09 15.56
CA THR A 154 -23.21 -1.70 14.59
C THR A 154 -22.54 -0.58 13.83
N TRP A 155 -21.22 -0.54 13.84
CA TRP A 155 -20.44 0.51 13.18
C TRP A 155 -19.18 -0.09 12.56
N GLY A 156 -18.56 0.66 11.66
CA GLY A 156 -17.39 0.15 10.94
C GLY A 156 -16.71 1.18 10.06
N ILE A 157 -15.81 0.66 9.24
CA ILE A 157 -15.14 1.38 8.17
C ILE A 157 -15.53 0.71 6.85
N ASN A 158 -15.85 1.53 5.85
CA ASN A 158 -15.82 1.11 4.46
C ASN A 158 -14.62 1.80 3.80
N PHE A 159 -13.67 1.02 3.27
CA PHE A 159 -12.55 1.53 2.47
C PHE A 159 -12.86 1.31 1.00
N TYR A 160 -12.81 2.37 0.19
CA TYR A 160 -13.13 2.36 -1.22
C TYR A 160 -11.87 2.58 -2.04
N TRP A 161 -11.77 1.90 -3.17
CA TRP A 161 -10.66 2.09 -4.09
C TRP A 161 -11.08 1.87 -5.54
N ASP A 162 -10.24 2.37 -6.44
CA ASP A 162 -10.43 2.32 -7.89
C ASP A 162 -11.66 3.09 -8.38
N GLY A 163 -11.89 3.15 -9.70
CA GLY A 163 -13.00 3.92 -10.27
C GLY A 163 -12.87 5.43 -10.01
N ASP A 164 -13.91 6.01 -9.42
CA ASP A 164 -13.93 7.41 -9.01
C ASP A 164 -13.29 7.66 -7.63
N TYR A 165 -12.81 6.61 -6.95
CA TYR A 165 -12.20 6.72 -5.64
C TYR A 165 -10.69 6.99 -5.73
N GLU A 166 -10.22 7.94 -4.94
CA GLU A 166 -8.87 8.52 -5.05
C GLU A 166 -7.86 7.90 -4.08
N SER A 167 -8.08 6.63 -3.70
CA SER A 167 -7.16 5.91 -2.81
C SER A 167 -5.87 5.54 -3.55
N ARG A 168 -4.72 5.98 -3.03
CA ARG A 168 -3.40 5.80 -3.66
C ARG A 168 -2.26 6.07 -2.66
N ILE A 169 -1.03 5.77 -3.08
CA ILE A 169 0.21 6.11 -2.40
C ILE A 169 1.03 6.97 -3.35
N GLU A 170 1.37 8.19 -2.94
CA GLU A 170 2.26 9.09 -3.66
C GLU A 170 3.68 9.03 -3.09
N ASN A 171 4.66 9.35 -3.94
CA ASN A 171 6.09 9.33 -3.63
C ASN A 171 6.61 7.94 -3.23
N PHE A 172 5.98 6.89 -3.75
CA PHE A 172 6.47 5.51 -3.64
C PHE A 172 7.80 5.43 -4.40
N SER A 173 8.90 5.21 -3.68
CA SER A 173 10.26 5.40 -4.22
C SER A 173 11.12 4.15 -4.07
N TRP A 174 11.82 3.77 -5.14
CA TRP A 174 12.68 2.59 -5.19
C TRP A 174 13.81 2.74 -6.20
N SER A 175 14.85 1.91 -6.09
CA SER A 175 15.97 1.89 -7.02
C SER A 175 16.27 0.48 -7.55
N ALA A 176 16.47 0.38 -8.86
CA ALA A 176 16.98 -0.82 -9.54
C ALA A 176 18.49 -0.95 -9.33
N ALA A 177 19.03 -2.14 -9.59
CA ALA A 177 20.47 -2.34 -9.68
C ALA A 177 21.07 -1.40 -10.72
N VAL A 178 22.20 -0.77 -10.38
CA VAL A 178 22.97 -0.01 -11.36
C VAL A 178 23.64 -1.03 -12.28
N VAL A 179 23.14 -1.18 -13.50
CA VAL A 179 23.84 -1.96 -14.53
C VAL A 179 25.11 -1.20 -14.88
N ALA A 180 26.26 -1.67 -14.38
CA ALA A 180 27.53 -1.11 -14.80
C ALA A 180 27.64 -1.23 -16.33
N PRO A 181 28.01 -0.15 -17.06
CA PRO A 181 28.19 -0.26 -18.49
C PRO A 181 29.25 -1.33 -18.76
N LEU A 182 28.88 -2.35 -19.55
CA LEU A 182 29.80 -3.34 -20.07
C LEU A 182 30.95 -2.61 -20.77
N ARG A 183 32.10 -2.52 -20.11
CA ARG A 183 33.34 -2.17 -20.80
C ARG A 183 33.72 -3.40 -21.62
N ILE A 184 33.34 -3.40 -22.90
CA ILE A 184 33.94 -4.32 -23.86
C ILE A 184 35.40 -3.86 -24.00
N ILE A 185 36.32 -4.56 -23.33
CA ILE A 185 37.75 -4.42 -23.60
C ILE A 185 37.99 -5.14 -24.94
N ILE A 186 37.88 -4.40 -26.05
CA ILE A 186 38.33 -4.90 -27.35
C ILE A 186 39.85 -4.74 -27.39
N GLY A 187 40.55 -5.81 -27.00
CA GLY A 187 41.94 -6.10 -27.37
C GLY A 187 43.03 -5.14 -26.86
N ASP A 188 44.04 -5.71 -26.20
CA ASP A 188 45.36 -5.07 -26.10
C ASP A 188 46.02 -4.99 -27.48
N SER A 189 45.67 -3.96 -28.25
CA SER A 189 46.54 -3.43 -29.29
C SER A 189 46.36 -1.91 -29.37
N ILE A 190 47.34 -1.21 -28.83
CA ILE A 190 47.60 0.21 -29.10
C ILE A 190 48.08 0.31 -30.55
N ALA A 191 47.18 0.67 -31.47
CA ALA A 191 47.56 1.18 -32.80
C ALA A 191 47.37 2.70 -32.81
N SER A 192 48.47 3.41 -32.62
CA SER A 192 48.59 4.84 -32.97
C SER A 192 48.46 4.96 -34.50
N ILE A 193 47.43 5.65 -34.99
CA ILE A 193 47.42 6.17 -36.37
C ILE A 193 47.66 7.68 -36.29
N ILE A 194 48.91 8.03 -36.59
CA ILE A 194 49.30 9.37 -37.04
C ILE A 194 48.72 9.56 -38.44
N LYS A 195 48.07 10.70 -38.67
CA LYS A 195 48.11 11.40 -39.95
C LYS A 195 48.41 12.86 -39.69
#